data_AF-R5MKU2-F1
#
_entry.id   AF-R5MKU2-F1
#
_cell.length_a   1.000
_cell.length_b   1.000
_cell.length_c   1.000
_cell.angle_alpha   90.00
_cell.angle_beta   90.00
_cell.angle_gamma   90.00
#
_symmetry.space_group_name_H-M   'P 1'
#
loop_
_entity.id
_entity.type
_entity.pdbx_description
1 polymer ?
#
loop_
_entity_poly.entity_id
_entity_poly.type
_entity_poly.pdbx_seq_one_letter_code
_entity_poly.pdbx_strand_id
1 'polypeptide(L)'
;MPDILKEQIDKLQEEYLAILKMASERINEDTYHAVVDEILVFWKKHKRVALSIATHYITPMRTLVFTGATFMDIDDLEHYPFLAIGEKHILDDPLCRYLEVVDKITDKEAAQGFYEQALLTIKDNIKVIEQCHPHIIILPLRYLYGNDEEVISKGAMNAFLSMFNDNVKTLSDYRQLKTIDEIHDSLLPGIAENIVFDSGEDKSMSLIERFNAYLSNAKHVQHLKRDINQLFFMAVIGYLAQALNILFMCCSCQCIPYIRYEVAFKYLIKISSNFEEVPEIQEMVFKSSVAHVLYNSFDKNQYEKIDFNSFMVLGDKNKSKSKVFDVLEKQGMNIKTANLKSIIDVVENYLSELKPQ
;
A
#
# COMPACT_ATOMS: atom_id res chain seq x y z
N MET A 1 -17.13 11.12 31.13
CA MET A 1 -16.31 12.08 30.37
C MET A 1 -16.31 11.62 28.93
N PRO A 2 -16.63 12.48 27.96
CA PRO A 2 -16.46 12.12 26.56
C PRO A 2 -14.99 11.82 26.28
N ASP A 3 -14.75 10.88 25.36
CA ASP A 3 -13.41 10.53 24.91
C ASP A 3 -12.89 11.65 24.02
N ILE A 4 -12.03 12.51 24.58
CA ILE A 4 -11.45 13.69 23.90
C ILE A 4 -10.76 13.29 22.59
N LEU A 5 -10.12 12.12 22.54
CA LEU A 5 -9.47 11.65 21.33
C LEU A 5 -10.50 11.34 20.25
N LYS A 6 -11.60 10.68 20.61
CA LYS A 6 -12.70 10.38 19.68
C LYS A 6 -13.31 11.66 19.11
N GLU A 7 -13.59 12.66 19.95
CA GLU A 7 -14.13 13.95 19.49
C GLU A 7 -13.18 14.66 18.51
N GLN A 8 -11.86 14.59 18.74
CA GLN A 8 -10.87 15.15 17.82
C GLN A 8 -10.81 14.39 16.49
N ILE A 9 -10.93 13.07 16.52
CA ILE A 9 -10.99 12.23 15.32
C ILE A 9 -12.25 12.58 14.52
N ASP A 10 -13.42 12.52 15.15
CA ASP A 10 -14.72 12.79 14.52
C ASP A 10 -14.69 14.17 13.84
N LYS A 11 -14.26 15.20 14.57
CA LYS A 11 -14.13 16.56 14.03
C LYS A 11 -13.16 16.64 12.85
N LEU A 12 -11.99 16.01 12.93
CA LEU A 12 -11.00 16.05 11.85
C LEU A 12 -11.53 15.35 10.59
N GLN A 13 -12.20 14.20 10.73
CA GLN A 13 -12.80 13.47 9.61
C GLN A 13 -13.96 14.25 8.98
N GLU A 14 -14.83 14.88 9.78
CA GLU A 14 -15.93 15.73 9.30
C GLU A 14 -15.42 16.95 8.52
N GLU A 15 -14.41 17.65 9.06
CA GLU A 15 -13.79 18.78 8.36
C GLU A 15 -13.10 18.32 7.07
N TYR A 16 -12.45 17.15 7.08
CA TYR A 16 -11.82 16.62 5.88
C TYR A 16 -12.84 16.20 4.81
N LEU A 17 -13.94 15.57 5.21
CA LEU A 17 -15.04 15.21 4.32
C LEU A 17 -15.59 16.44 3.58
N ALA A 18 -15.73 17.58 4.26
CA ALA A 18 -16.16 18.82 3.63
C ALA A 18 -15.17 19.29 2.55
N ILE A 19 -13.86 19.23 2.83
CA ILE A 19 -12.81 19.55 1.84
C ILE A 19 -12.89 18.59 0.65
N LEU A 20 -13.03 17.28 0.88
CA LEU A 20 -13.09 16.29 -0.18
C LEU A 20 -14.33 16.46 -1.08
N LYS A 21 -15.50 16.76 -0.50
CA LYS A 21 -16.72 17.02 -1.29
C LYS A 21 -16.53 18.22 -2.22
N MET A 22 -16.03 19.34 -1.71
CA MET A 22 -15.72 20.52 -2.52
C MET A 22 -14.68 20.21 -3.59
N ALA A 23 -13.63 19.45 -3.24
CA ALA A 23 -12.60 19.01 -4.18
C ALA A 23 -13.20 18.18 -5.32
N SER A 24 -14.08 17.22 -5.00
CA SER A 24 -14.69 16.30 -5.96
C SER A 24 -15.56 17.00 -7.01
N GLU A 25 -16.21 18.12 -6.64
CA GLU A 25 -17.03 18.93 -7.54
C GLU A 25 -16.19 19.85 -8.44
N ARG A 26 -15.02 20.28 -7.95
CA ARG A 26 -14.20 21.31 -8.61
C ARG A 26 -13.10 20.74 -9.49
N ILE A 27 -12.62 19.54 -9.20
CA ILE A 27 -11.43 18.95 -9.82
C ILE A 27 -11.66 18.63 -11.30
N ASN A 28 -10.79 19.15 -12.15
CA ASN A 28 -10.67 18.88 -13.57
C ASN A 28 -9.22 19.18 -14.00
N GLU A 29 -8.91 19.04 -15.29
CA GLU A 29 -7.55 19.24 -15.82
C GLU A 29 -6.95 20.62 -15.49
N ASP A 30 -7.76 21.69 -15.48
CA ASP A 30 -7.30 23.06 -15.22
C ASP A 30 -7.20 23.40 -13.73
N THR A 31 -8.02 22.75 -12.90
CA THR A 31 -8.14 23.05 -11.46
C THR A 31 -7.42 22.05 -10.57
N TYR A 32 -6.91 20.96 -11.14
CA TYR A 32 -6.27 19.85 -10.43
C TYR A 32 -5.22 20.34 -9.42
N HIS A 33 -4.26 21.16 -9.86
CA HIS A 33 -3.21 21.72 -8.98
C HIS A 33 -3.80 22.45 -7.78
N ALA A 34 -4.78 23.33 -8.01
CA ALA A 34 -5.40 24.11 -6.95
C ALA A 34 -6.20 23.23 -5.97
N VAL A 35 -6.88 22.20 -6.47
CA VAL A 35 -7.65 21.28 -5.64
C VAL A 35 -6.74 20.44 -4.74
N VAL A 36 -5.66 19.87 -5.28
CA VAL A 36 -4.74 19.08 -4.46
C VAL A 36 -3.98 19.99 -3.48
N ASP A 37 -3.63 21.22 -3.86
CA ASP A 37 -3.03 22.20 -2.95
C ASP A 37 -3.94 22.52 -1.77
N GLU A 38 -5.25 22.69 -2.00
CA GLU A 38 -6.22 22.91 -0.93
C GLU A 38 -6.25 21.75 0.08
N ILE A 39 -6.20 20.51 -0.41
CA ILE A 39 -6.09 19.30 0.44
C ILE A 39 -4.78 19.32 1.25
N LEU A 40 -3.65 19.66 0.62
CA LEU A 40 -2.38 19.75 1.32
C LEU A 40 -2.39 20.88 2.37
N VAL A 41 -2.99 22.03 2.07
CA VAL A 41 -3.14 23.14 3.02
C VAL A 41 -3.97 22.71 4.22
N PHE A 42 -5.06 21.95 4.01
CA PHE A 42 -5.84 21.36 5.09
C PHE A 42 -4.96 20.49 5.99
N TRP A 43 -4.20 19.54 5.44
CA TRP A 43 -3.35 18.66 6.23
C TRP A 43 -2.16 19.37 6.88
N LYS A 44 -1.59 20.40 6.23
CA LYS A 44 -0.56 21.27 6.82
C LYS A 44 -1.10 22.00 8.05
N LYS A 45 -2.29 22.58 7.96
CA LYS A 45 -2.96 23.28 9.07
C LYS A 45 -3.25 22.33 10.24
N HIS A 46 -3.63 21.09 9.94
CA HIS A 46 -3.99 20.09 10.95
C HIS A 46 -2.86 19.13 11.33
N LYS A 47 -1.63 19.31 10.82
CA LYS A 47 -0.51 18.37 11.00
C LYS A 47 -0.26 17.99 12.45
N ARG A 48 -0.29 18.95 13.38
CA ARG A 48 -0.10 18.71 14.81
C ARG A 48 -1.23 17.88 15.42
N VAL A 49 -2.47 18.16 15.03
CA VAL A 49 -3.65 17.42 15.50
C VAL A 49 -3.61 15.99 14.94
N ALA A 50 -3.35 15.83 13.64
CA ALA A 50 -3.23 14.53 13.00
C ALA A 50 -2.09 13.67 13.59
N LEU A 51 -0.92 14.28 13.88
CA LEU A 51 0.16 13.60 14.60
C LEU A 51 -0.27 13.18 16.01
N SER A 52 -0.94 14.07 16.75
CA SER A 52 -1.44 13.74 18.09
C SER A 52 -2.44 12.59 18.05
N ILE A 53 -3.37 12.60 17.09
CA ILE A 53 -4.30 11.49 16.86
C ILE A 53 -3.52 10.21 16.56
N ALA A 54 -2.58 10.23 15.61
CA ALA A 54 -1.79 9.05 15.26
C ALA A 54 -1.07 8.48 16.49
N THR A 55 -0.40 9.32 17.29
CA THR A 55 0.31 8.90 18.50
C THR A 55 -0.58 8.22 19.56
N HIS A 56 -1.84 8.63 19.70
CA HIS A 56 -2.72 8.10 20.76
C HIS A 56 -3.73 7.06 20.25
N TYR A 57 -4.08 7.11 18.96
CA TYR A 57 -4.95 6.14 18.33
C TYR A 57 -4.18 4.86 18.00
N ILE A 58 -2.95 4.95 17.51
CA ILE A 58 -2.18 3.78 17.11
C ILE A 58 -1.82 2.94 18.33
N THR A 59 -2.15 1.65 18.25
CA THR A 59 -1.65 0.62 19.14
C THR A 59 -0.54 -0.15 18.41
N PRO A 60 0.71 -0.11 18.92
CA PRO A 60 1.87 -0.75 18.29
C PRO A 60 1.62 -2.22 17.94
N MET A 61 1.98 -2.60 16.72
CA MET A 61 1.85 -3.96 16.17
C MET A 61 0.45 -4.57 16.29
N ARG A 62 -0.59 -3.72 16.35
CA ARG A 62 -2.03 -4.10 16.41
C ARG A 62 -2.93 -3.26 15.51
N THR A 63 -2.44 -2.10 15.08
CA THR A 63 -3.13 -1.21 14.13
C THR A 63 -2.68 -1.54 12.71
N LEU A 64 -3.63 -1.83 11.82
CA LEU A 64 -3.35 -1.97 10.39
C LEU A 64 -3.50 -0.65 9.66
N VAL A 65 -2.62 -0.47 8.67
CA VAL A 65 -2.63 0.66 7.76
C VAL A 65 -2.83 0.15 6.35
N PHE A 66 -3.96 0.51 5.74
CA PHE A 66 -4.19 0.26 4.31
C PHE A 66 -3.25 1.15 3.50
N THR A 67 -2.29 0.54 2.81
CA THR A 67 -1.24 1.24 2.03
C THR A 67 -0.78 0.39 0.84
N GLY A 68 0.13 0.92 0.03
CA GLY A 68 0.57 0.27 -1.22
C GLY A 68 -0.45 0.31 -2.36
N ALA A 69 -1.58 1.00 -2.17
CA ALA A 69 -2.59 1.30 -3.17
C ALA A 69 -2.96 2.80 -3.13
N THR A 70 -3.65 3.28 -4.16
CA THR A 70 -4.04 4.68 -4.31
C THR A 70 -5.41 5.01 -3.70
N PHE A 71 -6.25 4.00 -3.45
CA PHE A 71 -7.57 4.10 -2.82
C PHE A 71 -8.00 2.72 -2.28
N MET A 72 -9.03 2.69 -1.43
CA MET A 72 -9.54 1.47 -0.79
C MET A 72 -10.38 0.64 -1.74
N ASP A 73 -11.28 1.28 -2.50
CA ASP A 73 -12.27 0.67 -3.39
C ASP A 73 -13.47 0.10 -2.63
N ILE A 74 -14.25 1.02 -2.05
CA ILE A 74 -15.46 0.68 -1.28
C ILE A 74 -16.50 -0.06 -2.14
N ASP A 75 -16.60 0.29 -3.42
CA ASP A 75 -17.58 -0.32 -4.35
C ASP A 75 -17.28 -1.80 -4.61
N ASP A 76 -16.00 -2.19 -4.58
CA ASP A 76 -15.57 -3.60 -4.67
C ASP A 76 -15.44 -4.28 -3.29
N LEU A 77 -16.08 -3.71 -2.26
CA LEU A 77 -16.18 -4.26 -0.90
C LEU A 77 -14.84 -4.51 -0.20
N GLU A 78 -13.77 -3.83 -0.60
CA GLU A 78 -12.40 -4.03 -0.10
C GLU A 78 -12.22 -3.69 1.40
N HIS A 79 -13.13 -2.90 1.94
CA HIS A 79 -13.18 -2.59 3.37
C HIS A 79 -13.55 -3.80 4.25
N TYR A 80 -14.28 -4.79 3.72
CA TYR A 80 -14.66 -6.00 4.47
C TYR A 80 -13.44 -6.86 4.87
N PRO A 81 -12.60 -7.35 3.94
CA PRO A 81 -11.42 -8.13 4.31
C PRO A 81 -10.40 -7.29 5.12
N PHE A 82 -10.37 -5.97 4.94
CA PHE A 82 -9.52 -5.10 5.75
C PHE A 82 -9.99 -5.05 7.21
N LEU A 83 -11.30 -4.91 7.46
CA LEU A 83 -11.89 -4.86 8.79
C LEU A 83 -12.06 -6.24 9.46
N ALA A 84 -11.89 -7.32 8.69
CA ALA A 84 -11.91 -8.69 9.19
C ALA A 84 -10.67 -9.04 10.04
N ILE A 85 -9.61 -8.24 10.04
CA ILE A 85 -8.41 -8.51 10.84
C ILE A 85 -7.87 -7.24 11.47
N GLY A 86 -7.36 -7.34 12.69
CA GLY A 86 -6.76 -6.24 13.44
C GLY A 86 -7.71 -5.44 14.32
N GLU A 87 -7.13 -4.70 15.25
CA GLU A 87 -7.91 -3.99 16.27
C GLU A 87 -8.36 -2.60 15.80
N LYS A 88 -7.50 -1.92 15.03
CA LYS A 88 -7.68 -0.55 14.57
C LYS A 88 -7.20 -0.41 13.14
N HIS A 89 -7.82 0.50 12.40
CA HIS A 89 -7.69 0.58 10.95
C HIS A 89 -7.52 2.02 10.50
N ILE A 90 -6.42 2.28 9.79
CA ILE A 90 -6.12 3.57 9.20
C ILE A 90 -6.01 3.40 7.69
N LEU A 91 -6.66 4.26 6.92
CA LEU A 91 -6.37 4.45 5.50
C LEU A 91 -5.28 5.51 5.35
N ASP A 92 -4.12 5.12 4.81
CA ASP A 92 -3.00 6.03 4.56
C ASP A 92 -3.19 6.82 3.27
N ASP A 93 -3.72 8.03 3.41
CA ASP A 93 -4.12 8.88 2.30
C ASP A 93 -2.93 9.37 1.44
N PRO A 94 -2.86 8.99 0.15
CA PRO A 94 -1.78 9.41 -0.74
C PRO A 94 -1.92 10.85 -1.26
N LEU A 95 -3.07 11.52 -1.11
CA LEU A 95 -3.36 12.80 -1.79
C LEU A 95 -2.34 13.90 -1.48
N CYS A 96 -1.81 13.94 -0.24
CA CYS A 96 -0.75 14.89 0.15
C CYS A 96 0.53 14.77 -0.70
N ARG A 97 0.80 13.60 -1.28
CA ARG A 97 1.99 13.35 -2.10
C ARG A 97 1.78 13.63 -3.58
N TYR A 98 0.54 13.79 -4.02
CA TYR A 98 0.28 14.00 -5.44
C TYR A 98 0.89 15.33 -5.92
N LEU A 99 0.92 16.37 -5.07
CA LEU A 99 1.61 17.63 -5.36
C LEU A 99 3.11 17.49 -5.60
N GLU A 100 3.78 16.54 -4.93
CA GLU A 100 5.22 16.28 -5.15
C GLU A 100 5.49 15.83 -6.59
N VAL A 101 4.47 15.28 -7.25
CA VAL A 101 4.52 14.79 -8.63
C VAL A 101 3.94 15.82 -9.60
N VAL A 102 2.87 16.53 -9.21
CA VAL A 102 2.15 17.51 -10.02
C VAL A 102 3.08 18.54 -10.67
N ASP A 103 4.02 19.12 -9.90
CA ASP A 103 4.95 20.15 -10.41
C ASP A 103 6.01 19.59 -11.37
N LYS A 104 6.18 18.27 -11.41
CA LYS A 104 7.21 17.57 -12.21
C LYS A 104 6.63 16.98 -13.49
N ILE A 105 5.30 16.92 -13.64
CA ILE A 105 4.65 16.36 -14.82
C ILE A 105 4.65 17.40 -15.94
N THR A 106 5.40 17.13 -17.00
CA THR A 106 5.44 17.94 -18.23
C THR A 106 4.66 17.31 -19.38
N ASP A 107 4.30 16.02 -19.25
CA ASP A 107 3.57 15.25 -20.24
C ASP A 107 2.05 15.30 -19.96
N LYS A 108 1.25 15.62 -20.99
CA LYS A 108 -0.19 15.83 -20.84
C LYS A 108 -0.98 14.56 -20.55
N GLU A 109 -0.62 13.43 -21.18
CA GLU A 109 -1.31 12.15 -20.96
C GLU A 109 -1.01 11.62 -19.56
N ALA A 110 0.25 11.74 -19.12
CA ALA A 110 0.61 11.45 -17.73
C ALA A 110 -0.17 12.35 -16.76
N ALA A 111 -0.26 13.66 -17.02
CA ALA A 111 -1.01 14.60 -16.18
C ALA A 111 -2.49 14.21 -16.05
N GLN A 112 -3.12 13.82 -17.15
CA GLN A 112 -4.51 13.35 -17.15
C GLN A 112 -4.67 12.11 -16.24
N GLY A 113 -3.79 11.11 -16.37
CA GLY A 113 -3.84 9.92 -15.52
C GLY A 113 -3.69 10.23 -14.01
N PHE A 114 -2.83 11.18 -13.64
CA PHE A 114 -2.70 11.62 -12.25
C PHE A 114 -3.95 12.33 -11.74
N TYR A 115 -4.57 13.19 -12.56
CA TYR A 115 -5.83 13.84 -12.22
C TYR A 115 -6.96 12.81 -12.02
N GLU A 116 -7.13 11.86 -12.95
CA GLU A 116 -8.16 10.83 -12.87
C GLU A 116 -7.99 9.97 -11.61
N GLN A 117 -6.74 9.62 -11.30
CA GLN A 117 -6.40 8.88 -10.10
C GLN A 117 -6.69 9.68 -8.82
N ALA A 118 -6.41 10.98 -8.80
CA ALA A 118 -6.74 11.85 -7.66
C ALA A 118 -8.24 11.97 -7.44
N LEU A 119 -9.01 12.16 -8.52
CA LEU A 119 -10.48 12.19 -8.46
C LEU A 119 -11.03 10.86 -7.92
N LEU A 120 -10.49 9.73 -8.37
CA LEU A 120 -10.87 8.42 -7.87
C LEU A 120 -10.61 8.29 -6.36
N THR A 121 -9.40 8.66 -5.91
CA THR A 121 -9.03 8.65 -4.49
C THR A 121 -9.91 9.58 -3.65
N ILE A 122 -10.21 10.79 -4.12
CA ILE A 122 -11.10 11.74 -3.44
C ILE A 122 -12.49 11.13 -3.25
N LYS A 123 -13.07 10.57 -4.32
CA LYS A 123 -14.41 9.96 -4.28
C LYS A 123 -14.45 8.75 -3.35
N ASP A 124 -13.42 7.92 -3.38
CA ASP A 124 -13.35 6.74 -2.50
C ASP A 124 -13.15 7.15 -1.03
N ASN A 125 -12.29 8.14 -0.74
CA ASN A 125 -12.12 8.67 0.62
C ASN A 125 -13.42 9.28 1.18
N ILE A 126 -14.25 9.93 0.35
CA ILE A 126 -15.59 10.38 0.75
C ILE A 126 -16.42 9.19 1.24
N LYS A 127 -16.46 8.10 0.46
CA LYS A 127 -17.21 6.88 0.82
C LYS A 127 -16.68 6.23 2.09
N VAL A 128 -15.35 6.17 2.26
CA VAL A 128 -14.73 5.65 3.48
C VAL A 128 -15.21 6.42 4.72
N ILE A 129 -15.20 7.76 4.68
CA ILE A 129 -15.65 8.57 5.82
C ILE A 129 -17.17 8.41 6.03
N GLU A 130 -17.98 8.42 4.98
CA GLU A 130 -19.44 8.35 5.09
C GLU A 130 -19.96 6.97 5.51
N GLN A 131 -19.29 5.89 5.11
CA GLN A 131 -19.79 4.52 5.24
C GLN A 131 -19.02 3.70 6.28
N CYS A 132 -17.73 3.98 6.50
CA CYS A 132 -16.86 3.17 7.34
C CYS A 132 -16.41 3.86 8.63
N HIS A 133 -16.55 5.18 8.77
CA HIS A 133 -16.29 5.86 10.04
C HIS A 133 -17.27 5.40 11.13
N PRO A 134 -16.85 5.12 12.39
CA PRO A 134 -15.52 5.33 12.96
C PRO A 134 -14.59 4.11 12.90
N HIS A 135 -14.93 3.08 12.14
CA HIS A 135 -14.17 1.84 12.07
C HIS A 135 -12.89 1.97 11.24
N ILE A 136 -12.89 2.84 10.23
CA ILE A 136 -11.70 3.24 9.48
C ILE A 136 -11.55 4.75 9.62
N ILE A 137 -10.35 5.21 9.98
CA ILE A 137 -10.01 6.64 9.96
C ILE A 137 -9.02 6.93 8.84
N ILE A 138 -9.14 8.10 8.22
CA ILE A 138 -8.19 8.55 7.19
C ILE A 138 -7.14 9.44 7.83
N LEU A 139 -5.86 9.07 7.67
CA LEU A 139 -4.71 9.90 8.05
C LEU A 139 -3.62 9.76 6.98
N PRO A 140 -2.99 10.84 6.51
CA PRO A 140 -1.93 10.75 5.52
C PRO A 140 -0.61 10.37 6.21
N LEU A 141 -0.48 9.13 6.69
CA LEU A 141 0.64 8.70 7.51
C LEU A 141 1.99 8.88 6.80
N ARG A 142 2.06 8.64 5.49
CA ARG A 142 3.26 8.95 4.67
C ARG A 142 3.61 10.43 4.60
N TYR A 143 2.69 11.34 4.88
CA TYR A 143 2.95 12.78 5.00
C TYR A 143 3.35 13.17 6.44
N LEU A 144 2.77 12.50 7.44
CA LEU A 144 3.02 12.78 8.86
C LEU A 144 4.35 12.20 9.34
N TYR A 145 4.61 10.95 8.99
CA TYR A 145 5.82 10.16 9.31
C TYR A 145 6.70 9.96 8.08
N GLY A 146 6.45 10.72 7.01
CA GLY A 146 7.18 10.63 5.75
C GLY A 146 8.68 10.65 5.97
N ASN A 147 9.33 9.67 5.36
CA ASN A 147 10.77 9.54 5.41
C ASN A 147 11.42 10.56 4.48
N ASP A 148 12.67 10.90 4.77
CA ASP A 148 13.49 11.71 3.89
C ASP A 148 13.50 11.09 2.47
N GLU A 149 12.96 11.84 1.50
CA GLU A 149 12.82 11.39 0.11
C GLU A 149 14.17 11.03 -0.50
N GLU A 150 15.25 11.71 -0.08
CA GLU A 150 16.61 11.41 -0.51
C GLU A 150 17.06 10.04 0.01
N VAL A 151 16.75 9.71 1.27
CA VAL A 151 17.07 8.42 1.88
C VAL A 151 16.32 7.29 1.17
N ILE A 152 15.02 7.46 0.90
CA ILE A 152 14.22 6.46 0.16
C ILE A 152 14.75 6.29 -1.26
N SER A 153 14.99 7.39 -1.99
CA SER A 153 15.48 7.34 -3.36
C SER A 153 16.86 6.68 -3.44
N LYS A 154 17.76 6.99 -2.51
CA LYS A 154 19.09 6.38 -2.44
C LYS A 154 19.01 4.90 -2.08
N GLY A 155 18.17 4.54 -1.11
CA GLY A 155 17.93 3.14 -0.73
C GLY A 155 17.38 2.32 -1.90
N ALA A 156 16.39 2.84 -2.62
CA ALA A 156 15.80 2.19 -3.78
C ALA A 156 16.81 2.02 -4.92
N MET A 157 17.63 3.04 -5.18
CA MET A 157 18.69 2.97 -6.18
C MET A 157 19.74 1.92 -5.82
N ASN A 158 20.15 1.86 -4.55
CA ASN A 158 21.10 0.85 -4.08
C ASN A 158 20.51 -0.56 -4.22
N ALA A 159 19.25 -0.76 -3.83
CA ALA A 159 18.56 -2.04 -4.01
C ALA A 159 18.47 -2.41 -5.49
N PHE A 160 18.15 -1.46 -6.38
CA PHE A 160 18.12 -1.69 -7.82
C PHE A 160 19.49 -2.11 -8.36
N LEU A 161 20.56 -1.38 -8.03
CA LEU A 161 21.91 -1.70 -8.52
C LEU A 161 22.44 -3.03 -7.96
N SER A 162 22.04 -3.42 -6.74
CA SER A 162 22.42 -4.72 -6.14
C SER A 162 21.83 -5.94 -6.85
N MET A 163 20.88 -5.75 -7.77
CA MET A 163 20.31 -6.82 -8.58
C MET A 163 21.27 -7.32 -9.67
N PHE A 164 22.31 -6.54 -9.99
CA PHE A 164 23.21 -6.79 -11.10
C PHE A 164 24.57 -7.32 -10.64
N ASN A 165 25.27 -7.98 -11.55
CA ASN A 165 26.62 -8.48 -11.33
C ASN A 165 27.67 -7.35 -11.33
N ASP A 166 28.93 -7.70 -11.07
CA ASP A 166 30.04 -6.76 -10.92
C ASP A 166 30.30 -5.83 -12.12
N ASN A 167 29.72 -6.11 -13.29
CA ASN A 167 29.85 -5.24 -14.47
C ASN A 167 28.95 -3.98 -14.38
N VAL A 168 27.97 -3.96 -13.48
CA VAL A 168 27.01 -2.85 -13.33
C VAL A 168 27.03 -2.36 -11.88
N LYS A 169 27.90 -1.38 -11.58
CA LYS A 169 28.05 -0.83 -10.21
C LYS A 169 27.37 0.52 -10.03
N THR A 170 27.16 1.23 -11.13
CA THR A 170 26.60 2.58 -11.14
C THR A 170 25.43 2.67 -12.11
N LEU A 171 24.62 3.72 -11.94
CA LEU A 171 23.56 4.04 -12.90
C LEU A 171 24.13 4.32 -14.31
N SER A 172 25.37 4.79 -14.42
CA SER A 172 26.02 5.02 -15.71
C SER A 172 26.30 3.71 -16.44
N ASP A 173 26.75 2.69 -15.70
CA ASP A 173 27.01 1.34 -16.24
C ASP A 173 25.69 0.72 -16.71
N TYR A 174 24.65 0.79 -15.88
CA TYR A 174 23.32 0.30 -16.22
C TYR A 174 22.77 0.94 -17.51
N ARG A 175 22.97 2.26 -17.67
CA ARG A 175 22.51 2.99 -18.87
C ARG A 175 23.19 2.54 -20.17
N GLN A 176 24.29 1.78 -20.10
CA GLN A 176 24.93 1.20 -21.28
C GLN A 176 24.19 -0.03 -21.81
N LEU A 177 23.41 -0.71 -20.98
CA LEU A 177 22.57 -1.83 -21.40
C LEU A 177 21.41 -1.29 -22.24
N LYS A 178 21.34 -1.64 -23.52
CA LYS A 178 20.38 -1.13 -24.51
C LYS A 178 19.27 -2.12 -24.82
N THR A 179 19.49 -3.41 -24.60
CA THR A 179 18.48 -4.45 -24.84
C THR A 179 18.03 -5.11 -23.54
N ILE A 180 16.87 -5.78 -23.58
CA ILE A 180 16.37 -6.54 -22.43
C ILE A 180 17.24 -7.78 -22.18
N ASP A 181 17.82 -8.38 -23.22
CA ASP A 181 18.78 -9.48 -23.10
C ASP A 181 20.04 -9.05 -22.35
N GLU A 182 20.61 -7.88 -22.68
CA GLU A 182 21.78 -7.33 -21.96
C GLU A 182 21.47 -7.06 -20.48
N ILE A 183 20.25 -6.58 -20.18
CA ILE A 183 19.78 -6.39 -18.80
C ILE A 183 19.70 -7.75 -18.10
N HIS A 184 19.04 -8.73 -18.71
CA HIS A 184 18.85 -10.08 -18.17
C HIS A 184 20.20 -10.75 -17.87
N ASP A 185 21.12 -10.73 -18.83
CA ASP A 185 22.44 -11.37 -18.70
C ASP A 185 23.35 -10.67 -17.67
N SER A 186 23.02 -9.41 -17.34
CA SER A 186 23.71 -8.64 -16.30
C SER A 186 23.15 -8.87 -14.89
N LEU A 187 22.02 -9.57 -14.72
CA LEU A 187 21.44 -9.85 -13.40
C LEU A 187 22.24 -10.92 -12.65
N LEU A 188 22.20 -10.86 -11.32
CA LEU A 188 22.69 -11.95 -10.48
C LEU A 188 21.77 -13.20 -10.60
N PRO A 189 22.31 -14.42 -10.40
CA PRO A 189 21.51 -15.64 -10.42
C PRO A 189 20.31 -15.57 -9.47
N GLY A 190 19.14 -15.99 -9.95
CA GLY A 190 17.90 -16.00 -9.15
C GLY A 190 17.15 -14.66 -9.09
N ILE A 191 17.74 -13.55 -9.56
CA ILE A 191 17.06 -12.25 -9.51
C ILE A 191 15.93 -12.14 -10.53
N ALA A 192 16.09 -12.73 -11.72
CA ALA A 192 15.10 -12.65 -12.80
C ALA A 192 13.72 -13.19 -12.35
N GLU A 193 13.71 -14.31 -11.63
CA GLU A 193 12.51 -14.97 -11.08
C GLU A 193 11.81 -14.09 -10.03
N ASN A 194 12.59 -13.27 -9.34
CA ASN A 194 12.15 -12.36 -8.31
C ASN A 194 11.67 -11.00 -8.84
N ILE A 195 11.87 -10.63 -10.09
CA ILE A 195 11.28 -9.40 -10.62
C ILE A 195 9.81 -9.67 -10.96
N VAL A 196 8.93 -8.73 -10.63
CA VAL A 196 7.48 -8.82 -10.88
C VAL A 196 7.04 -7.51 -11.53
N PHE A 197 6.44 -7.58 -12.71
CA PHE A 197 6.04 -6.34 -13.41
C PHE A 197 4.57 -6.00 -13.20
N ASP A 198 3.71 -7.01 -13.13
CA ASP A 198 2.26 -6.85 -13.03
C ASP A 198 1.62 -7.97 -12.20
N SER A 199 0.40 -7.74 -11.72
CA SER A 199 -0.41 -8.75 -11.04
C SER A 199 -0.88 -9.81 -12.03
N GLY A 200 -0.80 -11.09 -11.63
CA GLY A 200 -1.20 -12.20 -12.49
C GLY A 200 -0.24 -12.53 -13.64
N GLU A 201 1.01 -12.04 -13.60
CA GLU A 201 2.03 -12.45 -14.58
C GLU A 201 2.24 -13.98 -14.57
N ASP A 202 2.36 -14.59 -15.75
CA ASP A 202 2.65 -16.02 -15.87
C ASP A 202 4.09 -16.30 -15.48
N LYS A 203 4.29 -16.88 -14.29
CA LYS A 203 5.59 -17.21 -13.75
C LYS A 203 6.30 -18.35 -14.48
N SER A 204 5.63 -19.06 -15.39
CA SER A 204 6.29 -20.03 -16.27
C SER A 204 7.05 -19.36 -17.42
N MET A 205 6.74 -18.10 -17.73
CA MET A 205 7.43 -17.30 -18.74
C MET A 205 8.77 -16.74 -18.23
N SER A 206 9.71 -16.59 -19.15
CA SER A 206 10.98 -15.90 -18.89
C SER A 206 10.78 -14.43 -18.50
N LEU A 207 11.80 -13.82 -17.88
CA LEU A 207 11.78 -12.39 -17.58
C LEU A 207 11.53 -11.52 -18.81
N ILE A 208 12.16 -11.87 -19.94
CA ILE A 208 12.05 -11.14 -21.21
C ILE A 208 10.61 -11.17 -21.72
N GLU A 209 9.97 -12.35 -21.72
CA GLU A 209 8.58 -12.53 -22.14
C GLU A 209 7.62 -11.75 -21.22
N ARG A 210 7.81 -11.86 -19.90
CA ARG A 210 6.98 -11.11 -18.93
C ARG A 210 7.14 -9.60 -19.09
N PHE A 211 8.34 -9.11 -19.33
CA PHE A 211 8.59 -7.69 -19.56
C PHE A 211 7.92 -7.21 -20.85
N ASN A 212 8.04 -7.96 -21.95
CA ASN A 212 7.37 -7.61 -23.21
C ASN A 212 5.84 -7.65 -23.10
N ALA A 213 5.29 -8.60 -22.34
CA ALA A 213 3.86 -8.64 -22.04
C ALA A 213 3.42 -7.41 -21.24
N TYR A 214 4.18 -7.02 -20.22
CA TYR A 214 3.95 -5.79 -19.45
C TYR A 214 3.92 -4.54 -20.37
N LEU A 215 4.92 -4.38 -21.26
CA LEU A 215 4.95 -3.27 -22.21
C LEU A 215 3.73 -3.27 -23.17
N SER A 216 3.26 -4.45 -23.55
CA SER A 216 2.11 -4.63 -24.45
C SER A 216 0.76 -4.40 -23.77
N ASN A 217 0.69 -4.48 -22.44
CA ASN A 217 -0.57 -4.32 -21.69
C ASN A 217 -0.68 -2.96 -20.99
N ALA A 218 0.46 -2.37 -20.60
CA ALA A 218 0.49 -1.10 -19.89
C ALA A 218 0.29 0.10 -20.84
N LYS A 219 -0.97 0.51 -21.05
CA LYS A 219 -1.33 1.68 -21.90
C LYS A 219 -0.50 2.93 -21.60
N HIS A 220 -0.25 3.20 -20.31
CA HIS A 220 0.55 4.35 -19.86
C HIS A 220 2.04 4.25 -20.22
N VAL A 221 2.55 3.05 -20.55
CA VAL A 221 3.95 2.82 -20.95
C VAL A 221 4.11 2.87 -22.47
N GLN A 222 3.08 2.45 -23.23
CA GLN A 222 3.13 2.40 -24.70
C GLN A 222 3.39 3.76 -25.36
N HIS A 223 2.94 4.85 -24.74
CA HIS A 223 3.14 6.20 -25.25
C HIS A 223 4.50 6.80 -24.88
N LEU A 224 5.24 6.17 -23.95
CA LEU A 224 6.54 6.65 -23.51
C LEU A 224 7.61 6.31 -24.56
N LYS A 225 8.08 7.32 -25.29
CA LYS A 225 9.27 7.21 -26.15
C LYS A 225 10.54 7.14 -25.29
N ARG A 226 10.83 5.97 -24.74
CA ARG A 226 11.94 5.72 -23.81
C ARG A 226 12.74 4.50 -24.25
N ASP A 227 14.03 4.50 -23.92
CA ASP A 227 14.91 3.35 -24.14
C ASP A 227 14.47 2.15 -23.27
N ILE A 228 14.75 0.92 -23.69
CA ILE A 228 14.35 -0.30 -22.97
C ILE A 228 14.83 -0.30 -21.51
N ASN A 229 16.07 0.15 -21.27
CA ASN A 229 16.60 0.27 -19.91
C ASN A 229 15.85 1.30 -19.06
N GLN A 230 15.35 2.39 -19.64
CA GLN A 230 14.56 3.36 -18.92
C GLN A 230 13.20 2.77 -18.54
N LEU A 231 12.57 2.05 -19.47
CA LEU A 231 11.29 1.37 -19.24
C LEU A 231 11.42 0.30 -18.15
N PHE A 232 12.45 -0.54 -18.22
CA PHE A 232 12.73 -1.55 -17.20
C PHE A 232 13.02 -0.91 -15.83
N PHE A 233 13.89 0.11 -15.81
CA PHE A 233 14.19 0.86 -14.59
C PHE A 233 12.91 1.42 -13.95
N MET A 234 12.06 2.08 -14.73
CA MET A 234 10.78 2.64 -14.24
C MET A 234 9.86 1.56 -13.69
N ALA A 235 9.77 0.40 -14.36
CA ALA A 235 8.93 -0.71 -13.94
C ALA A 235 9.37 -1.34 -12.60
N VAL A 236 10.63 -1.19 -12.21
CA VAL A 236 11.18 -1.81 -10.99
C VAL A 236 11.41 -0.79 -9.86
N ILE A 237 12.01 0.37 -10.15
CA ILE A 237 12.45 1.33 -9.13
C ILE A 237 11.28 1.89 -8.33
N GLY A 238 10.12 2.08 -8.96
CA GLY A 238 8.91 2.60 -8.30
C GLY A 238 8.46 1.69 -7.17
N TYR A 239 8.44 0.38 -7.41
CA TYR A 239 8.07 -0.61 -6.40
C TYR A 239 9.12 -0.77 -5.30
N LEU A 240 10.41 -0.66 -5.63
CA LEU A 240 11.48 -0.64 -4.63
C LEU A 240 11.36 0.57 -3.68
N ALA A 241 11.14 1.76 -4.24
CA ALA A 241 10.94 2.98 -3.46
C ALA A 241 9.65 2.92 -2.63
N GLN A 242 8.56 2.40 -3.19
CA GLN A 242 7.29 2.21 -2.48
C GLN A 242 7.45 1.26 -1.29
N ALA A 243 8.11 0.11 -1.49
CA ALA A 243 8.36 -0.87 -0.43
C ALA A 243 9.17 -0.27 0.74
N LEU A 244 10.27 0.44 0.44
CA LEU A 244 11.07 1.13 1.47
C LEU A 244 10.25 2.18 2.22
N ASN A 245 9.45 2.97 1.51
CA ASN A 245 8.64 4.01 2.11
C ASN A 245 7.59 3.42 3.07
N ILE A 246 6.92 2.32 2.66
CA ILE A 246 5.97 1.59 3.50
C ILE A 246 6.67 1.04 4.74
N LEU A 247 7.80 0.33 4.58
CA LEU A 247 8.54 -0.23 5.71
C LEU A 247 8.92 0.84 6.72
N PHE A 248 9.55 1.92 6.28
CA PHE A 248 10.02 2.96 7.19
C PHE A 248 8.87 3.75 7.84
N MET A 249 7.79 4.04 7.10
CA MET A 249 6.59 4.68 7.66
C MET A 249 5.98 3.79 8.75
N CYS A 250 5.72 2.51 8.43
CA CYS A 250 5.11 1.57 9.37
C CYS A 250 6.02 1.25 10.56
N CYS A 251 7.35 1.23 10.39
CA CYS A 251 8.29 1.15 11.51
C CYS A 251 8.21 2.39 12.42
N SER A 252 8.14 3.58 11.83
CA SER A 252 8.12 4.85 12.57
C SER A 252 6.86 5.02 13.43
N CYS A 253 5.72 4.52 12.95
CA CYS A 253 4.45 4.55 13.70
C CYS A 253 4.08 3.20 14.35
N GLN A 254 4.91 2.16 14.18
CA GLN A 254 4.67 0.80 14.67
C GLN A 254 3.33 0.20 14.21
N CYS A 255 2.93 0.47 12.97
CA CYS A 255 1.75 -0.13 12.35
C CYS A 255 2.08 -1.37 11.51
N ILE A 256 1.06 -2.17 11.21
CA ILE A 256 1.15 -3.30 10.28
C ILE A 256 0.68 -2.84 8.90
N PRO A 257 1.48 -2.93 7.83
CA PRO A 257 1.01 -2.60 6.50
C PRO A 257 0.01 -3.66 6.00
N TYR A 258 -1.17 -3.22 5.62
CA TYR A 258 -2.15 -4.00 4.87
C TYR A 258 -2.01 -3.65 3.38
N ILE A 259 -1.51 -4.59 2.59
CA ILE A 259 -1.25 -4.40 1.16
C ILE A 259 -2.05 -5.45 0.39
N ARG A 260 -3.10 -5.01 -0.31
CA ARG A 260 -3.89 -5.91 -1.18
C ARG A 260 -3.21 -6.17 -2.52
N TYR A 261 -2.51 -5.17 -3.06
CA TYR A 261 -1.89 -5.25 -4.37
C TYR A 261 -0.68 -6.18 -4.35
N GLU A 262 -0.77 -7.28 -5.09
CA GLU A 262 0.19 -8.39 -5.07
C GLU A 262 1.61 -7.94 -5.40
N VAL A 263 1.80 -7.06 -6.40
CA VAL A 263 3.13 -6.60 -6.79
C VAL A 263 3.78 -5.81 -5.66
N ALA A 264 3.07 -4.82 -5.10
CA ALA A 264 3.56 -4.03 -3.97
C ALA A 264 3.91 -4.93 -2.77
N PHE A 265 3.07 -5.91 -2.46
CA PHE A 265 3.33 -6.87 -1.38
C PHE A 265 4.60 -7.70 -1.65
N LYS A 266 4.77 -8.25 -2.86
CA LYS A 266 5.98 -9.03 -3.22
C LYS A 266 7.25 -8.20 -3.11
N TYR A 267 7.23 -6.92 -3.48
CA TYR A 267 8.39 -6.03 -3.30
C TYR A 267 8.65 -5.70 -1.83
N LEU A 268 7.60 -5.53 -1.01
CA LEU A 268 7.74 -5.38 0.44
C LEU A 268 8.50 -6.57 1.04
N ILE A 269 8.07 -7.81 0.73
CA ILE A 269 8.72 -9.03 1.24
C ILE A 269 10.21 -9.08 0.83
N LYS A 270 10.52 -8.83 -0.45
CA LYS A 270 11.90 -8.87 -0.93
C LYS A 270 12.79 -7.80 -0.29
N ILE A 271 12.28 -6.58 -0.13
CA ILE A 271 13.08 -5.54 0.52
C ILE A 271 13.27 -5.85 2.00
N SER A 272 12.24 -6.39 2.65
CA SER A 272 12.29 -6.73 4.08
C SER A 272 13.32 -7.79 4.45
N SER A 273 13.73 -8.66 3.53
CA SER A 273 14.78 -9.67 3.80
C SER A 273 16.15 -9.03 4.07
N ASN A 274 16.36 -7.76 3.67
CA ASN A 274 17.56 -7.01 4.05
C ASN A 274 17.57 -6.61 5.54
N PHE A 275 16.49 -6.85 6.27
CA PHE A 275 16.27 -6.47 7.66
C PHE A 275 15.94 -7.69 8.55
N GLU A 276 16.50 -8.86 8.22
CA GLU A 276 16.30 -10.12 8.97
C GLU A 276 16.72 -10.08 10.44
N GLU A 277 17.63 -9.15 10.77
CA GLU A 277 18.18 -8.92 12.11
C GLU A 277 17.41 -7.85 12.90
N VAL A 278 16.34 -7.27 12.34
CA VAL A 278 15.52 -6.24 13.00
C VAL A 278 14.18 -6.87 13.42
N PRO A 279 14.01 -7.29 14.69
CA PRO A 279 12.84 -8.05 15.14
C PRO A 279 11.50 -7.37 14.85
N GLU A 280 11.45 -6.04 14.99
CA GLU A 280 10.25 -5.24 14.74
C GLU A 280 9.81 -5.30 13.27
N ILE A 281 10.76 -5.31 12.33
CA ILE A 281 10.46 -5.47 10.90
C ILE A 281 9.98 -6.90 10.64
N GLN A 282 10.62 -7.89 11.25
CA GLN A 282 10.23 -9.29 11.09
C GLN A 282 8.80 -9.55 11.58
N GLU A 283 8.42 -9.00 12.74
CA GLU A 283 7.06 -9.09 13.27
C GLU A 283 6.05 -8.36 12.36
N MET A 284 6.37 -7.13 11.95
CA MET A 284 5.52 -6.33 11.08
C MET A 284 5.24 -7.03 9.75
N VAL A 285 6.29 -7.57 9.12
CA VAL A 285 6.19 -8.27 7.83
C VAL A 285 5.47 -9.60 7.96
N PHE A 286 5.67 -10.33 9.07
CA PHE A 286 4.90 -11.53 9.37
C PHE A 286 3.41 -11.22 9.44
N LYS A 287 3.02 -10.20 10.23
CA LYS A 287 1.61 -9.81 10.38
C LYS A 287 1.02 -9.28 9.08
N SER A 288 1.80 -8.53 8.29
CA SER A 288 1.41 -8.11 6.94
C SER A 288 1.14 -9.30 6.02
N SER A 289 2.00 -10.33 6.08
CA SER A 289 1.85 -11.55 5.29
C SER A 289 0.59 -12.32 5.65
N VAL A 290 0.26 -12.43 6.94
CA VAL A 290 -0.98 -13.03 7.42
C VAL A 290 -2.20 -12.26 6.92
N ALA A 291 -2.17 -10.93 6.98
CA ALA A 291 -3.24 -10.09 6.46
C ALA A 291 -3.40 -10.22 4.94
N HIS A 292 -2.31 -10.35 4.19
CA HIS A 292 -2.33 -10.61 2.75
C HIS A 292 -2.90 -12.00 2.42
N VAL A 293 -2.58 -13.03 3.20
CA VAL A 293 -3.22 -14.36 3.06
C VAL A 293 -4.72 -14.26 3.33
N LEU A 294 -5.13 -13.57 4.40
CA LEU A 294 -6.55 -13.34 4.69
C LEU A 294 -7.27 -12.64 3.55
N TYR A 295 -6.68 -11.58 2.99
CA TYR A 295 -7.24 -10.88 1.84
C TYR A 295 -7.53 -11.84 0.67
N ASN A 296 -6.55 -12.66 0.29
CA ASN A 296 -6.68 -13.60 -0.83
C ASN A 296 -7.61 -14.78 -0.53
N SER A 297 -7.82 -15.13 0.74
CA SER A 297 -8.76 -16.18 1.16
C SER A 297 -10.19 -15.66 1.38
N PHE A 298 -10.40 -14.34 1.36
CA PHE A 298 -11.70 -13.74 1.67
C PHE A 298 -12.62 -13.73 0.44
N ASP A 299 -13.72 -14.48 0.50
CA ASP A 299 -14.73 -14.48 -0.57
C ASP A 299 -15.71 -13.32 -0.40
N LYS A 300 -15.42 -12.19 -1.05
CA LYS A 300 -16.25 -10.97 -0.99
C LYS A 300 -17.70 -11.22 -1.40
N ASN A 301 -17.98 -12.17 -2.30
CA ASN A 301 -19.34 -12.48 -2.75
C ASN A 301 -20.24 -13.00 -1.63
N GLN A 302 -19.66 -13.63 -0.59
CA GLN A 302 -20.43 -14.09 0.58
C GLN A 302 -20.94 -12.93 1.43
N TYR A 303 -20.31 -11.75 1.31
CA TYR A 303 -20.57 -10.58 2.16
C TYR A 303 -21.32 -9.46 1.42
N GLU A 304 -21.49 -9.56 0.10
CA GLU A 304 -22.21 -8.58 -0.74
C GLU A 304 -23.64 -8.29 -0.23
N LYS A 305 -24.30 -9.28 0.36
CA LYS A 305 -25.67 -9.17 0.88
C LYS A 305 -25.75 -8.84 2.37
N ILE A 306 -24.62 -8.79 3.07
CA ILE A 306 -24.58 -8.49 4.49
C ILE A 306 -24.40 -6.99 4.65
N ASP A 307 -25.34 -6.34 5.33
CA ASP A 307 -25.17 -4.93 5.65
C ASP A 307 -23.92 -4.72 6.51
N PHE A 308 -23.20 -3.62 6.25
CA PHE A 308 -21.91 -3.35 6.88
C PHE A 308 -21.99 -3.33 8.41
N ASN A 309 -23.06 -2.79 9.00
CA ASN A 309 -23.25 -2.78 10.46
C ASN A 309 -23.37 -4.19 11.03
N SER A 310 -24.15 -5.07 10.38
CA SER A 310 -24.24 -6.48 10.76
C SER A 310 -22.89 -7.18 10.67
N PHE A 311 -22.09 -6.91 9.64
CA PHE A 311 -20.73 -7.42 9.54
C PHE A 311 -19.85 -6.97 10.72
N MET A 312 -19.89 -5.68 11.07
CA MET A 312 -19.14 -5.16 12.22
C MET A 312 -19.57 -5.82 13.54
N VAL A 313 -20.88 -6.04 13.73
CA VAL A 313 -21.42 -6.75 14.91
C VAL A 313 -20.97 -8.22 14.96
N LEU A 314 -20.91 -8.91 13.82
CA LEU A 314 -20.39 -10.28 13.74
C LEU A 314 -18.92 -10.35 14.17
N GLY A 315 -18.10 -9.41 13.69
CA GLY A 315 -16.69 -9.32 14.08
C GLY A 315 -16.48 -9.06 15.58
N ASP A 316 -17.31 -8.19 16.18
CA ASP A 316 -17.19 -7.80 17.59
C ASP A 316 -17.71 -8.89 18.55
N LYS A 317 -18.84 -9.57 18.22
CA LYS A 317 -19.42 -10.64 19.05
C LYS A 317 -18.45 -11.81 19.27
N ASN A 318 -17.57 -12.07 18.32
CA ASN A 318 -16.62 -13.17 18.36
C ASN A 318 -15.25 -12.81 18.99
N LYS A 319 -15.06 -11.57 19.53
CA LYS A 319 -13.76 -11.03 19.97
C LYS A 319 -12.65 -11.27 18.93
N SER A 320 -12.99 -11.14 17.65
CA SER A 320 -12.39 -12.02 16.65
C SER A 320 -11.27 -11.35 15.84
N LYS A 321 -11.20 -10.02 15.82
CA LYS A 321 -10.31 -9.32 14.89
C LYS A 321 -8.81 -9.50 15.21
N SER A 322 -8.43 -9.71 16.47
CA SER A 322 -7.04 -10.10 16.83
C SER A 322 -6.82 -11.62 16.81
N LYS A 323 -7.87 -12.43 16.67
CA LYS A 323 -7.84 -13.88 16.92
C LYS A 323 -6.83 -14.60 16.04
N VAL A 324 -6.72 -14.22 14.76
CA VAL A 324 -5.74 -14.82 13.84
C VAL A 324 -4.31 -14.60 14.36
N PHE A 325 -3.96 -13.37 14.72
CA PHE A 325 -2.65 -13.06 15.28
C PHE A 325 -2.41 -13.75 16.63
N ASP A 326 -3.41 -13.74 17.52
CA ASP A 326 -3.30 -14.34 18.85
C ASP A 326 -3.10 -15.87 18.78
N VAL A 327 -3.74 -16.54 17.81
CA VAL A 327 -3.58 -17.99 17.60
C VAL A 327 -2.18 -18.31 17.08
N LEU A 328 -1.70 -17.56 16.08
CA LEU A 328 -0.37 -17.74 15.52
C LEU A 328 0.72 -17.48 16.57
N GLU A 329 0.57 -16.43 17.37
CA GLU A 329 1.49 -16.09 18.46
C GLU A 329 1.53 -17.18 19.53
N LYS A 330 0.37 -17.71 19.95
CA LYS A 330 0.29 -18.84 20.90
C LYS A 330 0.93 -20.12 20.37
N GLN A 331 0.96 -20.31 19.05
CA GLN A 331 1.65 -21.42 18.39
C GLN A 331 3.15 -21.17 18.20
N GLY A 332 3.67 -20.01 18.62
CA GLY A 332 5.07 -19.62 18.43
C GLY A 332 5.45 -19.36 16.98
N MET A 333 4.47 -19.07 16.11
CA MET A 333 4.68 -18.82 14.70
C MET A 333 5.21 -17.41 14.46
N ASN A 334 6.21 -17.31 13.59
CA ASN A 334 6.79 -16.07 13.10
C ASN A 334 7.25 -16.27 11.64
N ILE A 335 7.80 -15.23 11.00
CA ILE A 335 8.22 -15.28 9.60
C ILE A 335 9.25 -16.38 9.28
N LYS A 336 10.05 -16.82 10.27
CA LYS A 336 11.08 -17.86 10.10
C LYS A 336 10.54 -19.27 10.37
N THR A 337 9.51 -19.40 11.21
CA THR A 337 8.99 -20.71 11.67
C THR A 337 7.67 -21.10 11.02
N ALA A 338 6.88 -20.14 10.58
CA ALA A 338 5.60 -20.39 9.93
C ALA A 338 5.82 -20.89 8.50
N ASN A 339 5.01 -21.86 8.08
CA ASN A 339 4.86 -22.18 6.67
C ASN A 339 3.55 -21.62 6.14
N LEU A 340 3.47 -21.43 4.82
CA LEU A 340 2.29 -20.82 4.19
C LEU A 340 1.01 -21.62 4.49
N LYS A 341 1.10 -22.96 4.46
CA LYS A 341 -0.05 -23.83 4.73
C LYS A 341 -0.61 -23.62 6.13
N SER A 342 0.24 -23.52 7.16
CA SER A 342 -0.24 -23.30 8.52
C SER A 342 -0.92 -21.95 8.71
N ILE A 343 -0.45 -20.90 8.00
CA ILE A 343 -1.11 -19.59 8.01
C ILE A 343 -2.48 -19.68 7.35
N ILE A 344 -2.56 -20.31 6.17
CA ILE A 344 -3.81 -20.54 5.44
C ILE A 344 -4.81 -21.31 6.32
N ASP A 345 -4.38 -22.41 6.95
CA ASP A 345 -5.25 -23.23 7.81
C ASP A 345 -5.86 -22.39 8.95
N VAL A 346 -5.09 -21.51 9.60
CA VAL A 346 -5.60 -20.63 10.67
C VAL A 346 -6.56 -19.58 10.12
N VAL A 347 -6.24 -18.98 8.97
CA VAL A 347 -7.07 -17.97 8.30
C VAL A 347 -8.39 -18.56 7.83
N GLU A 348 -8.38 -19.72 7.16
CA GLU A 348 -9.60 -20.36 6.67
C GLU A 348 -10.53 -20.79 7.81
N ASN A 349 -9.97 -21.35 8.89
CA ASN A 349 -10.74 -21.67 10.09
C ASN A 349 -11.40 -20.42 10.66
N TYR A 350 -10.67 -19.31 10.75
CA TYR A 350 -11.21 -18.02 11.19
C TYR A 350 -12.33 -17.50 10.28
N LEU A 351 -12.10 -17.47 8.96
CA LEU A 351 -13.10 -17.01 7.99
C LEU A 351 -14.36 -17.88 8.00
N SER A 352 -14.24 -19.18 8.31
CA SER A 352 -15.39 -20.06 8.44
C SER A 352 -16.32 -19.69 9.60
N GLU A 353 -15.77 -19.13 10.68
CA GLU A 353 -16.53 -18.63 11.84
C GLU A 353 -17.15 -17.24 11.60
N LEU A 354 -16.62 -16.46 10.66
CA LEU A 354 -17.15 -15.16 10.27
C LEU A 354 -18.32 -15.22 9.30
N LYS A 355 -18.63 -16.42 8.77
CA LYS A 355 -19.73 -16.58 7.81
C LYS A 355 -21.07 -16.19 8.44
N PRO A 356 -21.90 -15.41 7.74
CA PRO A 356 -23.28 -15.19 8.15
C PRO A 356 -24.02 -16.54 8.26
N GLN A 357 -24.77 -16.74 9.35
CA GLN A 357 -25.63 -17.92 9.54
C GLN A 357 -26.93 -17.81 8.77
#